data_AF-A0AA43IK75-F1
#
_entry.id   AF-A0AA43IK75-F1
#
_cell.length_a   1.000
_cell.length_b   1.000
_cell.length_c   1.000
_cell.angle_alpha   90.00
_cell.angle_beta   90.00
_cell.angle_gamma   90.00
#
_symmetry.space_group_name_H-M   'P 1'
#
loop_
_entity.id
_entity.type
_entity.pdbx_description
1 polymer ?
#
loop_
_entity_poly.entity_id
_entity_poly.type
_entity_poly.pdbx_seq_one_letter_code
_entity_poly.pdbx_strand_id
1 'polypeptide(L)'
;MTPWERKKLEIELKTFTSKNFISPSGCDNLEQIRFYIKELCIKIEEYQSKYGFVPTNAYSLLAQYNSRQNAMLNKEFSRTYSPL
;
A
#
# COMPACT_ATOMS: atom_id res chain seq x y z
N MET A 1 25.00 2.34 2.15
CA MET A 1 24.07 1.40 2.81
C MET A 1 24.47 -0.02 2.48
N THR A 2 24.77 -0.82 3.51
CA THR A 2 25.19 -2.22 3.41
C THR A 2 24.00 -3.14 3.10
N PRO A 3 24.23 -4.36 2.57
CA PRO A 3 23.16 -5.33 2.36
C PRO A 3 22.35 -5.66 3.63
N TRP A 4 23.01 -5.68 4.78
CA TRP A 4 22.34 -5.91 6.08
C TRP A 4 21.39 -4.75 6.44
N GLU A 5 21.82 -3.51 6.24
CA GLU A 5 20.97 -2.32 6.46
C GLU A 5 19.74 -2.34 5.52
N ARG A 6 19.92 -2.71 4.25
CA ARG A 6 18.79 -2.85 3.31
C ARG A 6 17.78 -3.88 3.82
N LYS A 7 18.27 -5.05 4.22
CA LYS A 7 17.44 -6.14 4.73
C LYS A 7 16.72 -5.77 6.03
N LYS A 8 17.36 -4.97 6.90
CA LYS A 8 16.73 -4.44 8.10
C LYS A 8 15.53 -3.55 7.76
N LEU A 9 15.66 -2.64 6.80
CA LEU A 9 14.55 -1.78 6.37
C LEU A 9 13.42 -2.56 5.69
N GLU A 10 13.73 -3.62 4.93
CA GLU A 10 12.72 -4.53 4.37
C GLU A 10 11.89 -5.22 5.46
N ILE A 11 12.55 -5.71 6.52
CA ILE A 11 11.89 -6.36 7.67
C ILE A 11 11.05 -5.34 8.43
N GLU A 12 11.55 -4.13 8.63
CA GLU A 12 10.83 -3.05 9.31
C GLU A 12 9.56 -2.67 8.57
N LEU A 13 9.63 -2.45 7.26
CA LEU A 13 8.46 -2.18 6.43
C LEU A 13 7.45 -3.34 6.47
N LYS A 14 7.93 -4.58 6.38
CA LYS A 14 7.06 -5.76 6.49
C LYS A 14 6.34 -5.80 7.83
N THR A 15 7.05 -5.50 8.92
CA THR A 15 6.48 -5.46 10.27
C THR A 15 5.47 -4.33 10.43
N PHE A 16 5.78 -3.14 9.90
CA PHE A 16 4.89 -2.00 9.90
C PHE A 16 3.58 -2.32 9.18
N THR A 17 3.67 -2.82 7.95
CA THR A 17 2.48 -3.15 7.14
C THR A 17 1.67 -4.29 7.76
N SER A 18 2.30 -5.36 8.25
CA SER A 18 1.57 -6.48 8.87
C SER A 18 0.84 -6.15 10.16
N LYS A 19 1.30 -5.13 10.91
CA LYS A 19 0.67 -4.73 12.18
C LYS A 19 -0.47 -3.74 11.98
N ASN A 20 -0.37 -2.88 10.98
CA ASN A 20 -1.27 -1.75 10.82
C ASN A 20 -2.30 -1.98 9.70
N PHE A 21 -1.97 -2.79 8.69
CA PHE A 21 -2.78 -2.89 7.48
C PHE A 21 -3.37 -4.30 7.32
N ILE A 22 -4.62 -4.34 6.84
CA ILE A 22 -5.23 -5.56 6.31
C ILE A 22 -4.68 -5.81 4.90
N SER A 23 -4.57 -7.08 4.50
CA SER A 23 -4.13 -7.42 3.15
C SER A 23 -5.04 -6.76 2.09
N PRO A 24 -4.50 -6.38 0.91
CA PRO A 24 -5.30 -5.75 -0.14
C PRO A 24 -6.54 -6.56 -0.53
N SER A 25 -6.44 -7.90 -0.54
CA SER A 25 -7.58 -8.77 -0.84
C SER A 25 -8.67 -8.77 0.23
N GLY A 26 -8.32 -8.46 1.49
CA GLY A 26 -9.24 -8.37 2.62
C GLY A 26 -9.90 -7.00 2.78
N CYS A 27 -9.45 -5.96 2.07
CA CYS A 27 -10.07 -4.64 2.14
C CYS A 27 -11.39 -4.60 1.36
N ASP A 28 -12.47 -4.22 2.03
CA ASP A 28 -13.81 -4.04 1.47
C ASP A 28 -14.34 -2.60 1.66
N ASN A 29 -13.57 -1.74 2.32
CA ASN A 29 -13.90 -0.34 2.55
C ASN A 29 -12.96 0.62 1.78
N LEU A 30 -13.55 1.57 1.04
CA LEU A 30 -12.83 2.49 0.16
C LEU A 30 -12.06 3.58 0.93
N GLU A 31 -12.55 3.99 2.09
CA GLU A 31 -11.85 4.95 2.95
C GLU A 31 -10.62 4.30 3.59
N GLN A 32 -10.75 3.05 4.04
CA GLN A 32 -9.65 2.27 4.59
C GLN A 32 -8.53 2.09 3.56
N ILE A 33 -8.86 1.76 2.30
CA ILE A 33 -7.83 1.58 1.27
C ILE A 33 -7.12 2.88 0.93
N ARG A 34 -7.86 4.00 0.86
CA ARG A 34 -7.28 5.34 0.66
C ARG A 34 -6.35 5.73 1.81
N PHE A 35 -6.74 5.40 3.05
CA PHE A 35 -5.90 5.61 4.23
C PHE A 35 -4.60 4.80 4.13
N TYR A 36 -4.67 3.50 3.82
CA TYR A 36 -3.47 2.67 3.68
C TYR A 36 -2.55 3.11 2.55
N ILE A 37 -3.10 3.52 1.40
CA ILE A 37 -2.32 4.09 0.29
C ILE A 37 -1.57 5.35 0.75
N LYS A 38 -2.26 6.26 1.42
CA LYS A 38 -1.66 7.49 1.94
C LYS A 38 -0.53 7.21 2.93
N GLU A 39 -0.78 6.35 3.92
CA GLU A 39 0.22 5.99 4.93
C GLU A 39 1.43 5.30 4.30
N LEU A 40 1.21 4.44 3.30
CA LEU A 40 2.29 3.77 2.58
C LEU A 40 3.12 4.75 1.75
N CYS A 41 2.49 5.74 1.09
CA CYS A 41 3.20 6.81 0.39
C CYS A 41 4.07 7.64 1.35
N ILE A 42 3.51 8.06 2.49
CA ILE A 42 4.27 8.78 3.53
C ILE A 42 5.48 7.95 3.99
N LYS A 43 5.28 6.66 4.21
CA LYS A 43 6.36 5.78 4.65
C LYS A 43 7.43 5.60 3.57
N ILE A 44 7.04 5.48 2.29
CA ILE A 44 7.96 5.42 1.15
C ILE A 44 8.80 6.71 1.06
N GLU A 45 8.17 7.87 1.17
CA GLU A 45 8.85 9.17 1.16
C GLU A 45 9.82 9.30 2.34
N GLU A 46 9.41 8.84 3.53
CA GLU A 46 10.27 8.77 4.71
C GLU A 46 11.52 7.91 4.45
N TYR A 47 11.34 6.71 3.87
CA TYR A 47 12.44 5.81 3.53
C TYR A 47 13.40 6.44 2.51
N GLN A 48 12.84 7.03 1.45
CA GLN A 48 13.61 7.69 0.41
C GLN A 48 14.42 8.87 0.96
N SER A 49 13.80 9.72 1.79
CA SER A 49 14.42 10.91 2.36
C SER A 49 15.50 10.56 3.39
N LYS A 50 15.22 9.62 4.31
CA LYS A 50 16.13 9.29 5.42
C LYS A 50 17.28 8.38 5.01
N TYR A 51 17.03 7.43 4.10
CA TYR A 51 17.99 6.36 3.79
C TYR A 51 18.46 6.35 2.34
N GLY A 52 17.86 7.18 1.46
CA GLY A 52 18.13 7.13 0.02
C GLY A 52 17.77 5.77 -0.60
N PHE A 53 16.87 5.02 0.06
CA PHE A 53 16.51 3.66 -0.33
C PHE A 53 15.08 3.36 0.09
N VAL A 54 14.31 2.79 -0.83
CA VAL A 54 12.97 2.28 -0.58
C VAL A 54 12.97 0.77 -0.82
N PRO A 55 12.50 -0.05 0.15
CA PRO A 55 12.30 -1.48 -0.06
C PRO A 55 11.42 -1.78 -1.28
N THR A 56 11.83 -2.71 -2.15
CA THR A 56 11.11 -3.04 -3.39
C THR A 56 9.65 -3.46 -3.14
N ASN A 57 9.41 -4.18 -2.04
CA ASN A 57 8.07 -4.60 -1.63
C ASN A 57 7.13 -3.43 -1.29
N ALA A 58 7.65 -2.22 -0.99
CA ALA A 58 6.83 -1.05 -0.71
C ALA A 58 5.99 -0.65 -1.93
N TYR A 59 6.64 -0.49 -3.09
CA TYR A 59 5.97 -0.13 -4.33
C TYR A 59 5.06 -1.26 -4.82
N SER A 60 5.48 -2.53 -4.68
CA SER A 60 4.63 -3.67 -5.01
C SER A 60 3.37 -3.72 -4.16
N LEU A 61 3.46 -3.38 -2.87
CA LEU A 61 2.31 -3.33 -1.98
C LEU A 61 1.39 -2.14 -2.31
N LEU A 62 1.98 -0.98 -2.61
CA LEU A 62 1.25 0.21 -3.04
C LEU A 62 0.45 -0.05 -4.32
N ALA A 63 1.06 -0.72 -5.31
CA ALA A 63 0.38 -1.12 -6.53
C ALA A 63 -0.81 -2.05 -6.27
N GLN A 64 -0.68 -3.00 -5.32
CA GLN A 64 -1.77 -3.90 -4.95
C GLN A 64 -2.95 -3.17 -4.31
N TYR A 65 -2.70 -2.23 -3.38
CA TYR A 65 -3.78 -1.42 -2.81
C TYR A 65 -4.45 -0.54 -3.87
N ASN A 66 -3.68 0.11 -4.75
CA ASN A 66 -4.26 0.90 -5.85
C ASN A 66 -5.13 0.04 -6.79
N SER A 67 -4.66 -1.15 -7.15
CA SER A 67 -5.42 -2.10 -7.97
C SER A 67 -6.75 -2.48 -7.31
N ARG A 68 -6.72 -2.78 -6.01
CA ARG A 68 -7.94 -3.07 -5.25
C ARG A 68 -8.87 -1.86 -5.17
N GLN A 69 -8.36 -0.66 -4.96
CA GLN A 69 -9.16 0.57 -4.94
C GLN A 69 -9.88 0.76 -6.28
N ASN A 70 -9.16 0.58 -7.39
CA ASN A 70 -9.73 0.69 -8.73
C ASN A 70 -10.83 -0.35 -8.98
N ALA A 71 -10.64 -1.59 -8.52
CA ALA A 71 -11.67 -2.62 -8.62
C ALA A 71 -12.95 -2.25 -7.85
N MET A 72 -12.81 -1.63 -6.66
CA MET A 72 -13.94 -1.18 -5.86
C MET A 72 -14.69 -0.01 -6.53
N LEU A 73 -13.95 0.99 -7.01
CA LEU A 73 -14.51 2.12 -7.74
C LEU A 73 -15.25 1.69 -9.00
N ASN A 74 -14.68 0.76 -9.77
CA ASN A 74 -15.32 0.24 -10.98
C ASN A 74 -16.64 -0.49 -10.65
N LYS A 75 -16.65 -1.26 -9.56
CA LYS A 75 -17.85 -1.96 -9.08
C LYS A 75 -18.94 -0.97 -8.64
N GLU A 76 -18.57 0.09 -7.93
CA GLU A 76 -19.50 1.15 -7.52
C GLU A 76 -20.06 1.90 -8.73
N PHE A 77 -19.18 2.33 -9.65
CA PHE A 77 -19.56 2.99 -10.88
C PHE A 77 -20.55 2.16 -11.71
N SER A 78 -20.25 0.86 -11.91
CA SER A 78 -21.14 -0.04 -12.66
C SER A 78 -22.52 -0.16 -12.02
N ARG A 79 -22.61 -0.16 -10.68
CA ARG A 79 -23.90 -0.18 -9.97
C ARG A 79 -24.70 1.11 -10.15
N THR A 80 -24.02 2.25 -10.17
CA THR A 80 -24.69 3.56 -10.25
C THR A 80 -25.12 3.90 -11.68
N TYR A 81 -24.30 3.59 -12.68
CA TYR A 81 -24.47 4.08 -14.06
C TYR A 81 -24.80 2.98 -15.07
N SER A 82 -24.85 1.72 -14.66
CA SER A 82 -25.41 0.63 -15.47
C SER A 82 -26.42 -0.19 -14.65
N PRO A 83 -27.49 0.45 -14.13
CA PRO A 83 -28.61 -0.29 -13.58
C PRO A 83 -29.28 -1.05 -14.72
N LEU A 84 -29.19 -2.38 -14.69
CA LEU A 84 -30.07 -3.26 -15.48
C LEU A 84 -31.52 -3.05 -15.04
#